data_AF-A0AAN7NZT3-F1
#
_entry.id   AF-A0AAN7NZT3-F1
#
_cell.length_a   1.000
_cell.length_b   1.000
_cell.length_c   1.000
_cell.angle_alpha   90.00
_cell.angle_beta   90.00
_cell.angle_gamma   90.00
#
_symmetry.space_group_name_H-M   'P 1'
#
loop_
_entity.id
_entity.type
_entity.pdbx_description
1 polymer ?
#
loop_
_entity_poly.entity_id
_entity_poly.type
_entity_poly.pdbx_seq_one_letter_code
_entity_poly.pdbx_strand_id
1 'polypeptide(L)'
;MNAFDIHFGYELDMIENLERRRTLRLQRKQLRDNSNPFELPDTTFIKLFRLNKEAAWNLIEELQEFIERKRADAVPLYLQVSKHLL
;
A
#
# COMPACT_ATOMS: atom_id res chain seq x y z
N MET A 1 -16.39 -36.60 -19.54
CA MET A 1 -16.29 -35.14 -19.29
C MET A 1 -16.04 -34.46 -20.62
N ASN A 2 -16.84 -33.47 -21.00
CA ASN A 2 -16.82 -32.88 -22.34
C ASN A 2 -15.75 -31.76 -22.40
N ALA A 3 -15.11 -31.56 -23.56
CA ALA A 3 -14.05 -30.56 -23.77
C ALA A 3 -14.49 -29.11 -23.45
N PHE A 4 -15.77 -28.81 -23.65
CA PHE A 4 -16.39 -27.55 -23.26
C PHE A 4 -16.43 -27.36 -21.73
N ASP A 5 -16.80 -28.41 -20.98
CA ASP A 5 -16.84 -28.38 -19.52
C ASP A 5 -15.43 -28.15 -18.94
N ILE A 6 -14.42 -28.75 -19.56
CA ILE A 6 -13.00 -28.59 -19.19
C ILE A 6 -12.53 -27.16 -19.45
N HIS A 7 -12.80 -26.62 -20.64
CA HIS A 7 -12.41 -25.25 -21.00
C HIS A 7 -13.06 -24.21 -20.10
N PHE A 8 -14.36 -24.38 -19.83
CA PHE A 8 -15.11 -23.51 -18.93
C PHE A 8 -14.59 -23.59 -17.49
N GLY A 9 -14.24 -24.79 -17.01
CA GLY A 9 -13.58 -24.97 -15.71
C GLY A 9 -12.26 -24.20 -15.60
N TYR A 10 -11.42 -24.25 -16.63
CA TYR A 10 -10.17 -23.48 -16.66
C TYR A 10 -10.41 -21.97 -16.68
N GLU A 11 -11.41 -21.48 -17.42
CA GLU A 11 -11.75 -20.05 -17.41
C GLU A 11 -12.20 -19.57 -16.03
N LEU A 12 -13.03 -20.36 -15.33
CA LEU A 12 -13.47 -20.04 -13.97
C LEU A 12 -12.29 -20.00 -12.99
N ASP A 13 -11.43 -21.02 -13.01
CA ASP A 13 -10.22 -21.07 -12.17
C ASP A 13 -9.28 -19.87 -12.43
N MET A 14 -9.17 -19.45 -13.69
CA MET A 14 -8.37 -18.30 -14.08
C MET A 14 -8.95 -16.99 -13.52
N ILE A 15 -10.26 -16.80 -13.62
CA ILE A 15 -10.96 -15.63 -13.08
C ILE A 15 -10.80 -15.58 -11.55
N GLU A 16 -11.02 -16.68 -10.86
CA GLU A 16 -10.86 -16.76 -9.40
C GLU A 16 -9.42 -16.42 -8.97
N ASN A 17 -8.42 -16.93 -9.68
CA ASN A 17 -7.03 -16.62 -9.40
C ASN A 17 -6.69 -15.13 -9.61
N LEU A 18 -7.26 -14.49 -10.63
CA LEU A 18 -7.07 -13.07 -10.87
C LEU A 18 -7.73 -12.23 -9.76
N GLU A 19 -8.93 -12.58 -9.35
CA GLU A 19 -9.63 -11.92 -8.24
C GLU A 19 -8.85 -12.07 -6.93
N ARG A 20 -8.37 -13.27 -6.61
CA ARG A 20 -7.55 -13.52 -5.42
C ARG A 20 -6.28 -12.67 -5.43
N ARG A 21 -5.58 -12.58 -6.57
CA ARG A 21 -4.39 -11.73 -6.72
C ARG A 21 -4.73 -10.25 -6.52
N ARG A 22 -5.86 -9.79 -7.08
CA ARG A 22 -6.34 -8.42 -6.93
C ARG A 22 -6.65 -8.09 -5.46
N THR A 23 -7.37 -8.96 -4.77
CA THR A 23 -7.72 -8.80 -3.35
C THR A 23 -6.48 -8.75 -2.47
N LEU A 24 -5.53 -9.67 -2.66
CA LEU A 24 -4.25 -9.66 -1.94
C LEU A 24 -3.45 -8.38 -2.21
N ARG A 25 -3.48 -7.86 -3.43
CA ARG A 25 -2.83 -6.59 -3.78
C ARG A 25 -3.47 -5.42 -3.03
N LEU A 26 -4.80 -5.38 -2.94
CA LEU A 26 -5.52 -4.33 -2.21
C LEU A 26 -5.28 -4.38 -0.70
N GLN A 27 -5.32 -5.57 -0.10
CA GLN A 27 -5.01 -5.76 1.31
C GLN A 27 -3.58 -5.32 1.65
N ARG A 28 -2.59 -5.72 0.84
CA ARG A 28 -1.20 -5.29 1.02
C ARG A 28 -1.04 -3.78 0.87
N LYS A 29 -1.75 -3.17 -0.08
CA LYS A 29 -1.78 -1.70 -0.22
C LYS A 29 -2.33 -1.04 1.06
N GLN A 30 -3.46 -1.52 1.56
CA GLN A 30 -4.07 -0.97 2.78
C GLN A 30 -3.17 -1.15 3.99
N LEU A 31 -2.53 -2.30 4.15
CA LEU A 31 -1.56 -2.52 5.22
C LEU A 31 -0.36 -1.57 5.07
N ARG A 32 0.21 -1.45 3.87
CA ARG A 32 1.34 -0.55 3.61
C ARG A 32 1.01 0.90 3.94
N ASP A 33 -0.17 1.36 3.56
CA ASP A 33 -0.56 2.76 3.72
C ASP A 33 -0.93 3.10 5.19
N ASN A 34 -1.21 2.11 6.04
CA ASN A 34 -1.63 2.31 7.45
C ASN A 34 -0.64 1.75 8.50
N SER A 35 0.49 1.16 8.10
CA SER A 35 1.48 0.61 9.03
C SER A 35 2.83 1.31 8.88
N ASN A 36 3.63 1.32 9.94
CA ASN A 36 5.03 1.72 9.84
C ASN A 36 5.80 0.61 9.09
N PRO A 37 6.27 0.86 7.85
CA PRO A 37 6.89 -0.20 7.07
C PRO A 37 8.20 -0.71 7.70
N PHE A 38 8.90 0.10 8.49
CA PHE A 38 10.19 -0.29 9.10
C PHE A 38 10.05 -1.29 10.26
N GLU A 39 8.85 -1.46 10.81
CA GLU A 39 8.55 -2.49 11.82
C GLU A 39 8.34 -3.88 11.22
N LEU A 40 8.17 -3.98 9.89
CA LEU A 40 7.99 -5.26 9.21
C LEU A 40 9.28 -6.09 9.24
N PRO A 41 9.21 -7.42 9.24
CA PRO A 41 10.38 -8.27 9.01
C PRO A 41 11.05 -7.96 7.67
N ASP A 42 12.38 -8.02 7.60
CA ASP A 42 13.15 -7.59 6.42
C ASP A 42 12.75 -8.33 5.14
N THR A 43 12.48 -9.63 5.24
CA THR A 43 12.01 -10.44 4.11
C THR A 43 10.67 -9.95 3.56
N THR A 44 9.77 -9.51 4.43
CA THR A 44 8.47 -8.94 4.08
C THR A 44 8.64 -7.53 3.51
N PHE A 45 9.52 -6.72 4.13
CA PHE A 45 9.85 -5.38 3.65
C PHE A 45 10.36 -5.41 2.20
N ILE A 46 11.36 -6.24 1.91
CA ILE A 46 11.93 -6.40 0.56
C ILE A 46 10.86 -6.90 -0.43
N LYS A 47 9.99 -7.82 0.00
CA LYS A 47 8.87 -8.29 -0.83
C LYS A 47 7.80 -7.23 -1.12
N LEU A 48 7.70 -6.16 -0.33
CA LEU A 48 6.75 -5.09 -0.55
C LEU A 48 7.37 -3.89 -1.28
N PHE A 49 8.60 -3.52 -0.91
CA PHE A 49 9.24 -2.28 -1.35
C PHE A 49 10.41 -2.49 -2.32
N ARG A 50 10.83 -3.73 -2.57
CA ARG A 50 11.94 -4.11 -3.48
C ARG A 50 13.32 -3.58 -3.07
N LEU A 51 13.42 -2.94 -1.92
CA LEU A 51 14.64 -2.45 -1.28
C LEU A 51 14.77 -3.08 0.10
N ASN A 52 16.00 -3.14 0.62
CA ASN A 52 16.20 -3.38 2.06
C ASN A 52 15.93 -2.07 2.83
N LYS A 53 15.81 -2.16 4.15
CA LYS A 53 15.47 -1.00 4.99
C LYS A 53 16.55 0.09 4.96
N GLU A 54 17.81 -0.29 4.93
CA GLU A 54 18.94 0.64 4.90
C GLU A 54 18.93 1.49 3.61
N ALA A 55 18.81 0.86 2.45
CA ALA A 55 18.72 1.55 1.16
C ALA A 55 17.46 2.42 1.07
N ALA A 56 16.34 1.96 1.63
CA ALA A 56 15.12 2.76 1.70
C ALA A 56 15.30 3.98 2.60
N TRP A 57 16.01 3.85 3.73
CA TRP A 57 16.28 4.96 4.65
C TRP A 57 17.20 6.00 4.00
N ASN A 58 18.30 5.57 3.39
CA ASN A 58 19.21 6.46 2.67
C ASN A 58 18.49 7.24 1.57
N LEU A 59 17.60 6.56 0.82
CA LEU A 59 16.79 7.21 -0.21
C LEU A 59 15.81 8.23 0.39
N ILE A 60 15.21 7.93 1.55
CA ILE A 60 14.33 8.88 2.24
C ILE A 60 15.13 10.12 2.65
N GLU A 61 16.31 9.95 3.24
CA GLU A 61 17.16 11.08 3.68
C GLU A 61 17.56 11.96 2.49
N GLU A 62 17.99 11.34 1.38
CA GLU A 62 18.35 12.06 0.14
C GLU A 62 17.17 12.86 -0.43
N LEU A 63 15.97 12.27 -0.42
CA LEU A 63 14.79 12.90 -1.00
C LEU A 63 14.10 13.89 -0.05
N GLN A 64 14.36 13.83 1.26
CA GLN A 64 13.64 14.61 2.27
C GLN A 64 13.77 16.12 2.04
N GLU A 65 14.92 16.58 1.54
CA GLU A 65 15.18 18.00 1.24
C GLU A 65 14.38 18.50 0.02
N PHE A 66 14.00 17.61 -0.89
CA PHE A 66 13.26 17.93 -2.12
C PHE A 66 11.75 17.73 -1.97
N ILE A 67 11.31 17.05 -0.91
CA ILE A 67 9.88 16.92 -0.57
C ILE A 67 9.44 18.22 0.09
N GLU A 68 8.79 19.10 -0.68
CA GLU A 68 8.08 20.24 -0.11
C GLU A 68 7.08 19.73 0.94
N ARG A 69 7.27 20.06 2.23
CA ARG A 69 6.29 19.83 3.29
C ARG A 69 5.08 20.78 3.13
N LYS A 70 4.39 20.71 2.00
CA LYS A 70 3.07 21.33 1.84
C LYS A 70 2.02 20.34 2.33
N ARG A 71 1.60 20.48 3.59
CA ARG A 71 0.17 20.23 3.86
C ARG A 71 -0.57 21.39 3.21
N ALA A 72 -0.90 21.26 1.92
CA ALA A 72 -1.64 22.29 1.17
C ALA A 72 -3.04 22.56 1.78
N ASP A 73 -3.47 21.68 2.67
CA ASP A 73 -4.74 21.58 3.35
C ASP A 73 -4.60 21.65 4.89
N ALA A 74 -3.41 21.97 5.43
CA ALA A 74 -3.30 22.27 6.84
C ALA A 74 -4.05 23.58 7.13
N VAL A 75 -5.22 23.44 7.75
CA VAL A 75 -5.94 24.57 8.34
C VAL A 75 -4.97 25.28 9.28
N PRO A 76 -4.67 26.57 9.05
CA PRO A 76 -3.84 27.35 9.96
C PRO A 76 -4.36 27.23 11.40
N LEU A 77 -3.47 27.11 12.39
CA LEU A 77 -3.85 26.88 13.79
C LEU A 77 -4.90 27.88 14.31
N TYR A 78 -4.85 29.13 13.85
CA TYR A 78 -5.80 30.18 14.23
C TYR A 78 -7.21 30.01 13.62
N LEU A 79 -7.36 29.19 12.59
CA LEU A 79 -8.64 28.80 11.98
C LEU A 79 -9.18 27.47 12.53
N GLN A 80 -8.41 26.77 13.36
CA GLN A 80 -8.83 25.51 13.98
C GLN A 80 -9.74 25.81 15.19
N VAL A 81 -11.01 26.10 14.92
CA VAL A 81 -12.02 26.28 15.98
C VAL A 81 -12.24 24.92 16.68
N SER A 82 -12.03 24.88 17.99
CA SER A 82 -12.18 23.67 18.81
C SER A 82 -13.59 23.08 18.71
N LYS A 83 -13.69 21.75 18.48
CA LYS A 83 -14.95 20.98 18.45
C LYS A 83 -15.67 20.87 19.81
N HIS A 84 -15.36 21.73 20.77
CA HIS A 84 -15.91 21.71 22.14
C HIS A 84 -16.80 22.91 22.47
N LEU A 85 -17.11 23.75 21.48
CA LEU A 85 -18.13 24.78 21.59
C LEU A 85 -19.10 24.61 20.43
N LEU A 86 -20.02 23.65 20.56
CA LEU A 86 -21.40 23.60 20.06
C LEU A 86 -22.02 22.25 20.43
#